data_AF-A0A915LEE3-F1
#
_entry.id   AF-A0A915LEE3-F1
#
_cell.length_a   1.000
_cell.length_b   1.000
_cell.length_c   1.000
_cell.angle_alpha   90.00
_cell.angle_beta   90.00
_cell.angle_gamma   90.00
#
_symmetry.space_group_name_H-M   'P 1'
#
loop_
_entity.id
_entity.type
_entity.pdbx_description
1 polymer ?
#
loop_
_entity_poly.entity_id
_entity_poly.type
_entity_poly.pdbx_seq_one_letter_code
_entity_poly.pdbx_strand_id
1 'polypeptide(L)'
;KLKKSAVLREKFQNLQIICDLPDKELVKHTEIRWTSSYDMMDRWMQNEKAIKLLLASDATLPKFHDDDWNIISALKEILSPIYHATIALQNRHTTISTVIPLFRVIVHKLEKDQENYV
;
A
#
# COMPACT_ATOMS: atom_id res chain seq x y z
N LYS A 1 7.11 -23.86 15.36
CA LYS A 1 6.71 -24.59 14.12
C LYS A 1 6.16 -23.58 13.09
N LEU A 2 7.00 -23.13 12.16
CA LEU A 2 6.71 -22.12 11.10
C LEU A 2 6.08 -22.74 9.83
N LYS A 3 5.24 -23.78 9.94
CA LYS A 3 4.59 -24.42 8.78
C LYS A 3 3.32 -23.71 8.31
N LYS A 4 2.76 -22.80 9.13
CA LYS A 4 1.52 -22.08 8.80
C LYS A 4 1.70 -21.09 7.64
N SER A 5 2.88 -20.49 7.45
CA SER A 5 3.06 -19.47 6.42
C SER A 5 3.16 -20.04 5.01
N ALA A 6 3.70 -21.25 4.83
CA ALA A 6 3.84 -21.86 3.50
C ALA A 6 2.47 -22.24 2.92
N VAL A 7 1.62 -22.88 3.72
CA VAL A 7 0.24 -23.26 3.31
C VAL A 7 -0.61 -22.02 3.03
N LEU A 8 -0.52 -20.99 3.88
CA LEU A 8 -1.28 -19.76 3.67
C LEU A 8 -0.80 -18.99 2.43
N ARG A 9 0.51 -18.98 2.19
CA ARG A 9 1.11 -18.41 0.99
C ARG A 9 0.63 -19.13 -0.28
N GLU A 10 0.69 -20.45 -0.31
CA GLU A 10 0.20 -21.24 -1.45
C GLU A 10 -1.29 -20.99 -1.70
N LYS A 11 -2.11 -20.98 -0.64
CA LYS A 11 -3.53 -20.65 -0.73
C LYS A 11 -3.75 -19.24 -1.29
N PHE A 12 -2.98 -18.26 -0.84
CA PHE A 12 -3.03 -16.89 -1.35
C PHE A 12 -2.67 -16.82 -2.84
N GLN A 13 -1.60 -17.49 -3.27
CA GLN A 13 -1.19 -17.55 -4.67
C GLN A 13 -2.27 -18.17 -5.56
N ASN A 14 -2.89 -19.27 -5.11
CA ASN A 14 -4.01 -19.88 -5.82
C ASN A 14 -5.21 -18.91 -5.96
N LEU A 15 -5.51 -18.14 -4.92
CA LEU A 15 -6.58 -17.13 -4.97
C LEU A 15 -6.22 -15.95 -5.89
N GLN A 16 -4.95 -15.56 -5.97
CA GLN A 16 -4.48 -14.54 -6.93
C GLN A 16 -4.72 -15.01 -8.36
N ILE A 17 -4.37 -16.26 -8.69
CA ILE A 17 -4.62 -16.86 -10.01
C ILE A 17 -6.12 -16.87 -10.32
N ILE A 18 -6.97 -17.29 -9.37
CA ILE A 18 -8.43 -17.32 -9.56
C ILE A 18 -9.00 -15.91 -9.81
N CYS A 19 -8.41 -14.89 -9.21
CA CYS A 19 -8.84 -13.49 -9.35
C CYS A 19 -8.22 -12.77 -10.56
N ASP A 20 -7.42 -13.46 -11.38
CA ASP A 20 -6.63 -12.88 -12.48
C ASP A 20 -5.71 -11.73 -12.00
N LEU A 21 -5.08 -11.94 -10.83
CA LEU A 21 -4.14 -11.00 -10.23
C LEU A 21 -2.70 -11.50 -10.44
N PRO A 22 -1.72 -10.59 -10.60
CA PRO A 22 -0.32 -10.96 -10.69
C PRO A 22 0.14 -11.73 -9.44
N ASP A 23 0.98 -12.76 -9.62
CA ASP A 23 1.62 -13.48 -8.51
C ASP A 23 2.66 -12.57 -7.84
N LYS A 24 2.18 -11.80 -6.87
CA LYS A 24 2.93 -10.82 -6.10
C LYS A 24 2.69 -11.06 -4.64
N GLU A 25 3.75 -11.34 -3.90
CA GLU A 25 3.69 -11.44 -2.45
C GLU A 25 3.25 -10.11 -1.81
N LEU A 26 2.62 -10.20 -0.63
CA LEU A 26 2.35 -9.01 0.18
C LEU A 26 3.67 -8.42 0.70
N VAL A 27 3.75 -7.09 0.73
CA VAL A 27 4.92 -6.37 1.25
C VAL A 27 4.77 -6.20 2.75
N LYS A 28 5.81 -6.54 3.51
CA LYS A 28 5.84 -6.30 4.95
C LYS A 28 6.30 -4.87 5.25
N HIS A 29 5.63 -4.21 6.18
CA HIS A 29 6.08 -2.92 6.70
C HIS A 29 7.45 -3.02 7.40
N THR A 30 8.27 -1.98 7.27
CA THR A 30 9.55 -1.82 7.96
C THR A 30 9.63 -0.44 8.62
N GLU A 31 9.84 -0.40 9.93
CA GLU A 31 9.80 0.86 10.72
C GLU A 31 10.84 1.90 10.27
N ILE A 32 12.01 1.45 9.82
CA ILE A 32 13.13 2.31 9.44
C ILE A 32 12.94 3.06 8.11
N ARG A 33 11.96 2.63 7.29
CA ARG A 33 11.70 3.21 5.98
C ARG A 33 10.22 3.46 5.84
N TRP A 34 9.81 4.70 6.09
CA TRP A 34 8.41 5.09 6.05
C TRP A 34 7.75 4.83 4.67
N THR A 35 8.51 4.81 3.57
CA THR A 35 7.98 4.47 2.23
C THR A 35 7.41 3.05 2.17
N SER A 36 7.87 2.15 3.05
CA SER A 36 7.35 0.78 3.14
C SER A 36 5.89 0.73 3.57
N SER A 37 5.39 1.72 4.30
CA SER A 37 3.97 1.82 4.65
C SER A 37 3.12 2.01 3.41
N TYR A 38 3.53 2.90 2.50
CA TYR A 38 2.87 3.10 1.23
C TYR A 38 2.95 1.85 0.35
N ASP A 39 4.14 1.25 0.20
CA ASP A 39 4.32 0.04 -0.61
C ASP A 39 3.44 -1.13 -0.11
N MET A 40 3.30 -1.28 1.21
CA MET A 40 2.42 -2.27 1.83
C MET A 40 0.95 -2.00 1.51
N MET A 41 0.47 -0.78 1.71
CA MET A 41 -0.93 -0.40 1.45
C MET A 41 -1.27 -0.50 -0.04
N ASP A 42 -0.37 -0.05 -0.92
CA ASP A 42 -0.56 -0.16 -2.37
C ASP A 42 -0.61 -1.63 -2.82
N ARG A 43 0.30 -2.47 -2.32
CA ARG A 43 0.26 -3.92 -2.61
C ARG A 43 -1.00 -4.58 -2.05
N TRP A 44 -1.44 -4.18 -0.87
CA TRP A 44 -2.66 -4.66 -0.24
C TRP A 44 -3.88 -4.35 -1.11
N MET A 45 -4.04 -3.11 -1.55
CA MET A 45 -5.16 -2.70 -2.41
C MET A 45 -5.12 -3.39 -3.78
N GLN A 46 -3.93 -3.57 -4.39
CA GLN A 46 -3.80 -4.34 -5.64
C GLN A 46 -4.26 -5.79 -5.52
N ASN A 47 -4.29 -6.35 -4.31
CA ASN A 47 -4.67 -7.73 -4.04
C ASN A 47 -6.00 -7.87 -3.29
N GLU A 48 -6.81 -6.80 -3.23
CA GLU A 48 -8.03 -6.73 -2.43
C GLU A 48 -8.94 -7.96 -2.61
N LYS A 49 -9.21 -8.36 -3.87
CA LYS A 49 -10.08 -9.50 -4.17
C LYS A 49 -9.56 -10.82 -3.57
N ALA A 50 -8.29 -11.14 -3.80
CA ALA A 50 -7.67 -12.36 -3.28
C ALA A 50 -7.57 -12.34 -1.75
N ILE A 51 -7.29 -11.18 -1.16
CA ILE A 51 -7.22 -11.01 0.30
C ILE A 51 -8.61 -11.19 0.93
N LYS A 52 -9.66 -10.55 0.38
CA LYS A 52 -11.04 -10.71 0.89
C LYS A 52 -11.47 -12.17 0.89
N LEU A 53 -11.19 -12.92 -0.18
CA LEU A 53 -11.45 -14.36 -0.23
C LEU A 53 -10.62 -15.14 0.80
N LEU A 54 -9.34 -14.80 0.97
CA LEU A 54 -8.46 -15.45 1.94
C LEU A 54 -8.99 -15.26 3.37
N LEU A 55 -9.33 -14.03 3.74
CA LEU A 55 -9.89 -13.67 5.05
C LEU A 55 -11.25 -14.35 5.30
N ALA A 56 -12.11 -14.44 4.28
CA ALA A 56 -13.38 -15.15 4.39
C ALA A 56 -13.20 -16.67 4.59
N SER A 57 -12.11 -17.23 4.05
CA SER A 57 -11.83 -18.66 4.05
C SER A 57 -11.03 -19.18 5.26
N ASP A 58 -10.55 -18.30 6.14
CA ASP A 58 -9.77 -18.66 7.33
C ASP A 58 -10.13 -17.74 8.51
N ALA A 59 -10.96 -18.27 9.42
CA ALA A 59 -11.44 -17.55 10.60
C ALA A 59 -10.34 -17.23 11.63
N THR A 60 -9.11 -17.76 11.47
CA THR A 60 -7.98 -17.43 12.35
C THR A 60 -7.29 -16.13 11.96
N LEU A 61 -7.59 -15.59 10.77
CA LEU A 61 -7.07 -14.32 10.30
C LEU A 61 -7.89 -13.13 10.85
N PRO A 62 -7.30 -11.93 10.91
CA PRO A 62 -8.01 -10.72 11.31
C PRO A 62 -9.20 -10.44 10.38
N LYS A 63 -10.29 -9.93 10.94
CA LYS A 63 -11.44 -9.47 10.15
C LYS A 63 -11.24 -8.00 9.77
N PHE A 64 -11.51 -7.69 8.52
CA PHE A 64 -11.53 -6.33 7.99
C PHE A 64 -12.95 -6.01 7.54
N HIS A 65 -13.45 -4.86 7.97
CA HIS A 65 -14.74 -4.32 7.53
C HIS A 65 -14.51 -3.41 6.33
N ASP A 66 -15.58 -3.09 5.58
CA ASP A 66 -15.47 -2.23 4.40
C ASP A 66 -14.88 -0.85 4.73
N ASP A 67 -15.14 -0.33 5.94
CA ASP A 67 -14.53 0.91 6.42
C ASP A 67 -13.01 0.83 6.56
N ASP A 68 -12.46 -0.32 6.96
CA ASP A 68 -11.00 -0.50 7.05
C ASP A 68 -10.35 -0.40 5.66
N TRP A 69 -11.00 -0.95 4.64
CA TRP A 69 -10.56 -0.85 3.25
C TRP A 69 -10.60 0.58 2.73
N ASN A 70 -11.67 1.31 3.06
CA ASN A 70 -11.82 2.72 2.72
C ASN A 70 -10.73 3.57 3.38
N ILE A 71 -10.43 3.32 4.66
CA ILE A 71 -9.35 4.00 5.39
C ILE A 71 -8.00 3.70 4.76
N ILE A 72 -7.68 2.45 4.43
CA ILE A 72 -6.41 2.09 3.79
C ILE A 72 -6.28 2.78 2.43
N SER A 73 -7.36 2.82 1.64
CA SER A 73 -7.41 3.52 0.37
C SER A 73 -7.14 5.03 0.53
N ALA A 74 -7.83 5.68 1.47
CA ALA A 74 -7.63 7.09 1.76
C ALA A 74 -6.20 7.41 2.24
N LEU A 75 -5.65 6.58 3.13
CA LEU A 75 -4.28 6.70 3.60
C LEU A 75 -3.26 6.57 2.46
N LYS A 76 -3.48 5.61 1.54
CA LYS A 76 -2.64 5.46 0.35
C LYS A 76 -2.65 6.74 -0.49
N GLU A 77 -3.82 7.32 -0.76
CA GLU A 77 -3.92 8.55 -1.55
C GLU A 77 -3.19 9.73 -0.89
N ILE A 78 -3.36 9.91 0.42
CA ILE A 78 -2.67 10.97 1.19
C ILE A 78 -1.14 10.77 1.17
N LEU A 79 -0.67 9.53 1.30
CA LEU A 79 0.76 9.22 1.33
C LEU A 79 1.42 9.24 -0.05
N SER A 80 0.65 9.05 -1.12
CA SER A 80 1.12 9.00 -2.51
C SER A 80 2.04 10.17 -2.93
N PRO A 81 1.66 11.45 -2.77
CA PRO A 81 2.53 12.56 -3.18
C PRO A 81 3.84 12.59 -2.40
N ILE A 82 3.81 12.28 -1.11
CA ILE A 82 5.00 12.25 -0.25
C ILE A 82 5.91 11.10 -0.72
N TYR A 83 5.35 9.91 -0.96
CA TYR A 83 6.08 8.74 -1.43
C TYR A 83 6.83 9.05 -2.73
N HIS A 84 6.13 9.55 -3.75
CA HIS A 84 6.72 9.85 -5.05
C HIS A 84 7.80 10.93 -4.97
N ALA A 85 7.59 12.00 -4.19
CA ALA A 85 8.60 13.02 -3.97
C ALA A 85 9.87 12.44 -3.31
N THR A 86 9.69 11.47 -2.42
CA THR A 86 10.81 10.85 -1.70
C THR A 86 11.61 9.91 -2.58
N ILE A 87 10.93 9.11 -3.41
CA ILE A 87 11.59 8.31 -4.45
C ILE A 87 12.34 9.23 -5.43
N ALA A 88 11.76 10.36 -5.81
CA ALA A 88 12.43 11.34 -6.67
C ALA A 88 13.69 11.94 -6.00
N LEU A 89 13.64 12.27 -4.71
CA LEU A 89 14.79 12.79 -3.95
C LEU A 89 15.88 11.75 -3.71
N GLN A 90 15.52 10.46 -3.59
CA GLN A 90 16.49 9.37 -3.42
C GLN A 90 17.27 9.05 -4.70
N ASN A 91 16.84 9.56 -5.85
CA ASN A 91 17.56 9.38 -7.10
C ASN A 91 18.92 10.11 -7.04
N ARG A 92 19.99 9.41 -7.43
CA ARG A 92 21.38 9.91 -7.40
C ARG A 92 21.61 11.17 -8.23
N HIS A 93 20.74 11.42 -9.21
CA HIS A 93 20.84 12.59 -10.10
C HIS A 93 20.05 13.81 -9.59
N THR A 94 19.34 13.67 -8.47
CA THR A 94 18.52 14.74 -7.94
C THR A 94 19.36 15.74 -7.14
N THR A 95 19.22 17.02 -7.45
CA THR A 95 19.92 18.11 -6.78
C THR A 95 19.09 18.69 -5.64
N ILE A 96 19.76 19.26 -4.63
CA ILE A 96 19.09 19.89 -3.47
C ILE A 96 18.15 21.04 -3.87
N SER A 97 18.38 21.69 -5.01
CA SER A 97 17.51 22.74 -5.55
C SER A 97 16.09 22.25 -5.85
N THR A 98 15.87 20.94 -6.02
CA THR A 98 14.55 20.35 -6.27
C THR A 98 13.67 20.25 -5.01
N VAL A 99 14.25 20.39 -3.82
CA VAL A 99 13.53 20.21 -2.55
C VAL A 99 12.41 21.24 -2.38
N ILE A 100 12.69 22.53 -2.61
CA ILE A 100 11.68 23.60 -2.46
C ILE A 100 10.52 23.41 -3.45
N PRO A 101 10.76 23.19 -4.77
CA PRO A 101 9.70 22.86 -5.70
C PRO A 101 8.88 21.63 -5.32
N LEU A 102 9.54 20.52 -4.93
CA LEU A 102 8.84 19.29 -4.54
C LEU A 102 7.96 19.50 -3.31
N PHE A 103 8.44 20.24 -2.31
CA PHE A 103 7.65 20.57 -1.14
C PHE A 103 6.37 21.35 -1.50
N ARG A 104 6.48 22.35 -2.39
CA ARG A 104 5.32 23.11 -2.88
C ARG A 104 4.31 22.22 -3.61
N VAL A 105 4.78 21.27 -4.42
CA VAL A 105 3.91 20.30 -5.12
C VAL A 105 3.17 19.40 -4.13
N ILE A 106 3.84 18.89 -3.10
CA ILE A 106 3.21 18.06 -2.07
C ILE A 106 2.11 18.85 -1.35
N VAL A 107 2.41 20.05 -0.87
CA VAL A 107 1.44 20.91 -0.16
C VAL A 107 0.23 21.19 -1.04
N HIS A 108 0.46 21.63 -2.27
CA HIS A 108 -0.62 21.90 -3.22
C HIS A 108 -1.49 20.67 -3.50
N LYS A 109 -0.88 19.47 -3.61
CA LYS A 109 -1.64 18.24 -3.84
C LYS A 109 -2.49 17.88 -2.64
N LEU A 110 -1.95 18.01 -1.43
CA LEU A 110 -2.67 17.72 -0.19
C LEU A 110 -3.82 18.71 0.07
N GLU A 111 -3.62 20.00 -0.20
CA GLU A 111 -4.65 21.03 -0.11
C GLU A 111 -5.80 20.76 -1.09
N LYS A 112 -5.48 20.45 -2.35
CA LYS A 112 -6.48 20.07 -3.35
C LYS A 112 -7.25 18.82 -2.93
N ASP A 113 -6.57 17.86 -2.31
CA ASP A 113 -7.23 16.64 -1.84
C ASP A 113 -8.17 16.95 -0.66
N GLN A 114 -7.85 17.90 0.22
CA GLN A 114 -8.78 18.37 1.27
C GLN A 114 -10.06 19.02 0.71
N GLU A 115 -9.95 19.82 -0.35
CA GLU A 115 -11.11 20.45 -1.00
C GLU A 115 -12.12 19.43 -1.58
N ASN A 116 -11.68 18.21 -1.89
CA ASN A 116 -12.58 17.15 -2.39
C ASN A 116 -13.36 16.42 -1.29
N TYR A 117 -13.07 16.69 -0.01
CA TYR A 117 -13.76 16.10 1.15
C TYR A 117 -14.62 17.11 1.93
N VAL A 118 -14.77 18.34 1.44
CA VAL A 118 -15.67 19.40 1.97
C VAL A 118 -16.84 19.58 1.02
#